data_AF-A0A3G5T603-F1
#
_entry.id   AF-A0A3G5T603-F1
#
_cell.length_a   1.000
_cell.length_b   1.000
_cell.length_c   1.000
_cell.angle_alpha   90.00
_cell.angle_beta   90.00
_cell.angle_gamma   90.00
#
_symmetry.space_group_name_H-M   'P 1'
#
loop_
_entity.id
_entity.type
_entity.pdbx_description
1 polymer ?
#
loop_
_entity_poly.entity_id
_entity_poly.type
_entity_poly.pdbx_seq_one_letter_code
_entity_poly.pdbx_strand_id
1 'polypeptide(L)'
;MTAIAVAMLVSVLVASSVLIVAGMAHETSRSSRGRRWIRRNRSFLRARADASRIAAGRGMCRVRRGVAARLERPTPALRAEELREPSTATMST
;
A
#
# COMPACT_ATOMS: atom_id res chain seq x y z
N MET A 1 9.68 14.21 -8.44
CA MET A 1 10.79 13.23 -8.43
C MET A 1 10.76 12.33 -7.20
N THR A 2 10.66 12.87 -5.99
CA THR A 2 10.68 12.10 -4.73
C THR A 2 9.58 11.03 -4.61
N ALA A 3 8.35 11.31 -5.06
CA ALA A 3 7.26 10.33 -5.00
C ALA A 3 7.53 9.04 -5.80
N ILE A 4 8.16 9.16 -6.97
CA ILE A 4 8.51 8.02 -7.83
C ILE A 4 9.63 7.21 -7.19
N ALA A 5 10.66 7.88 -6.66
CA ALA A 5 11.75 7.22 -5.96
C ALA A 5 11.27 6.46 -4.71
N VAL A 6 10.35 7.04 -3.94
CA VAL A 6 9.71 6.39 -2.80
C VAL A 6 8.93 5.15 -3.25
N ALA A 7 8.15 5.25 -4.35
CA ALA A 7 7.39 4.12 -4.87
C ALA A 7 8.30 2.95 -5.30
N MET A 8 9.40 3.24 -6.00
CA MET A 8 10.39 2.23 -6.39
C MET A 8 11.03 1.56 -5.16
N LEU A 9 11.45 2.36 -4.18
CA LEU A 9 12.11 1.86 -2.98
C LEU A 9 11.16 0.98 -2.15
N VAL A 10 9.90 1.40 -2.00
CA VAL A 10 8.86 0.59 -1.33
C VAL A 10 8.65 -0.72 -2.08
N SER A 11 8.57 -0.69 -3.41
CA SER A 11 8.34 -1.90 -4.22
C SER A 11 9.49 -2.90 -4.08
N VAL A 12 10.74 -2.41 -4.10
CA VAL A 12 11.94 -3.24 -3.89
C VAL A 12 11.97 -3.83 -2.49
N LEU A 13 11.68 -3.05 -1.45
CA LEU A 13 11.63 -3.55 -0.07
C LEU A 13 10.56 -4.62 0.09
N VAL A 14 9.38 -4.43 -0.50
CA VAL A 14 8.31 -5.43 -0.48
C VAL A 14 8.78 -6.71 -1.17
N ALA A 15 9.34 -6.62 -2.38
CA ALA A 15 9.84 -7.79 -3.10
C ALA A 15 10.92 -8.55 -2.32
N SER A 16 11.91 -7.84 -1.79
CA SER A 16 12.98 -8.43 -0.97
C SER A 16 12.43 -9.11 0.29
N SER A 17 11.45 -8.49 0.96
CA SER A 17 10.83 -9.09 2.14
C SER A 17 10.12 -10.42 1.81
N VAL A 18 9.44 -10.49 0.67
CA VAL A 18 8.76 -11.71 0.21
C VAL A 18 9.79 -12.81 -0.08
N LEU A 19 10.91 -12.48 -0.74
CA LEU A 19 11.98 -13.43 -0.99
C LEU A 19 12.57 -13.99 0.31
N ILE A 20 12.85 -13.13 1.30
CA ILE A 20 13.42 -13.55 2.59
C ILE A 20 12.45 -14.51 3.30
N VAL A 21 11.15 -14.19 3.33
CA VAL A 21 10.14 -15.04 3.95
C VAL A 21 10.03 -16.39 3.23
N ALA A 22 10.02 -16.39 1.90
CA ALA A 22 9.98 -17.61 1.10
C ALA A 22 11.24 -18.46 1.30
N GLY A 23 12.43 -17.84 1.37
CA GLY A 23 13.69 -18.51 1.66
C GLY A 23 13.70 -19.17 3.04
N MET A 24 13.29 -18.43 4.07
CA MET A 24 13.12 -18.95 5.43
C MET A 24 12.12 -20.12 5.47
N ALA A 25 10.99 -20.01 4.77
CA ALA A 25 10.02 -21.09 4.68
C ALA A 25 10.60 -22.33 3.99
N HIS A 26 11.36 -22.14 2.91
CA HIS A 26 12.02 -23.21 2.19
C HIS A 26 13.05 -23.93 3.07
N GLU A 27 13.91 -23.17 3.76
CA GLU A 27 14.99 -23.70 4.58
C GLU A 27 14.46 -24.41 5.84
N THR A 28 13.43 -23.84 6.47
CA THR A 28 12.72 -24.48 7.60
C THR A 28 11.95 -25.73 7.18
N SER A 29 11.47 -25.82 5.93
CA SER A 29 10.80 -27.02 5.42
C SER A 29 11.77 -28.18 5.20
N ARG A 30 13.02 -27.90 4.82
CA ARG A 30 14.08 -28.90 4.59
C ARG A 30 14.61 -29.49 5.90
N SER A 31 14.65 -28.68 6.96
CA SER A 31 15.15 -29.08 8.29
C SER A 31 14.10 -29.80 9.16
N SER A 32 14.47 -30.96 9.72
CA SER A 32 13.62 -31.72 10.66
C SER A 32 13.34 -30.95 11.97
N ARG A 33 14.26 -30.06 12.38
CA ARG A 33 14.08 -29.11 13.49
C ARG A 33 13.05 -28.04 13.14
N GLY A 34 13.07 -27.51 11.91
CA GLY A 34 12.09 -26.55 11.41
C GLY A 34 10.67 -27.13 11.44
N ARG A 35 10.48 -28.38 11.00
CA ARG A 35 9.18 -29.07 11.07
C ARG A 35 8.66 -29.28 12.50
N ARG A 36 9.53 -29.48 13.50
CA ARG A 36 9.12 -29.55 14.92
C ARG A 36 8.79 -28.18 15.49
N TRP A 37 9.59 -27.17 15.15
CA TRP A 37 9.36 -25.79 15.58
C TRP A 37 8.05 -25.25 15.01
N ILE A 38 7.77 -25.46 13.72
CA ILE A 38 6.50 -25.08 13.08
C ILE A 38 5.31 -25.76 13.76
N ARG A 39 5.42 -27.04 14.12
CA ARG A 39 4.34 -27.74 14.83
C ARG A 39 4.08 -27.14 16.21
N ARG A 40 5.13 -26.81 16.97
CA ARG A 40 5.00 -26.17 18.29
C ARG A 40 4.46 -24.75 18.21
N ASN A 41 4.94 -23.96 17.26
CA ASN A 41 4.58 -22.54 17.11
C ASN A 41 3.43 -22.32 16.12
N ARG A 42 2.70 -23.37 15.73
CA ARG A 42 1.63 -23.28 14.73
C ARG A 42 0.54 -22.29 15.13
N SER A 43 0.17 -22.29 16.42
CA SER A 43 -0.80 -21.35 16.99
C SER A 43 -0.28 -19.90 16.95
N PHE A 44 0.98 -19.69 17.31
CA PHE A 44 1.62 -18.38 17.26
C PHE A 44 1.75 -17.84 15.83
N LEU A 45 2.13 -18.69 14.88
CA LEU A 45 2.21 -18.35 13.45
C LEU A 45 0.84 -17.98 12.88
N ARG A 46 -0.22 -18.71 13.26
CA ARG A 46 -1.60 -18.38 12.89
C ARG A 46 -2.04 -17.03 13.46
N ALA A 47 -1.85 -16.81 14.76
CA ALA A 47 -2.18 -15.54 15.41
C ALA A 47 -1.42 -14.37 14.78
N ARG A 48 -0.15 -14.57 14.41
CA ARG A 48 0.67 -13.56 13.73
C ARG A 48 0.21 -13.30 12.29
N ALA A 49 -0.24 -14.33 11.56
CA ALA A 49 -0.82 -14.19 10.23
C ALA A 49 -2.19 -13.47 10.27
N ASP A 50 -3.00 -13.73 11.29
CA ASP A 50 -4.26 -13.00 11.47
C ASP A 50 -4.01 -11.55 11.86
N ALA A 51 -3.05 -11.30 12.76
CA ALA A 51 -2.64 -9.94 13.12
C ALA A 51 -2.09 -9.17 11.91
N SER A 52 -1.30 -9.80 11.04
CA SER A 52 -0.77 -9.15 9.83
C SER A 52 -1.87 -8.88 8.81
N ARG A 53 -2.85 -9.78 8.64
CA ARG A 53 -4.05 -9.54 7.82
C ARG A 53 -4.86 -8.36 8.32
N ILE A 54 -5.09 -8.28 9.63
CA ILE A 54 -5.81 -7.17 10.25
C ILE A 54 -5.04 -5.85 10.04
N ALA A 55 -3.71 -5.86 10.24
CA ALA A 55 -2.87 -4.69 10.01
C ALA A 55 -2.89 -4.24 8.53
N ALA A 56 -2.82 -5.18 7.60
CA ALA A 56 -2.91 -4.91 6.16
C ALA A 56 -4.28 -4.32 5.78
N GLY A 57 -5.38 -4.87 6.30
CA GLY A 57 -6.72 -4.34 6.08
C GLY A 57 -6.89 -2.90 6.60
N ARG A 58 -6.37 -2.60 7.80
CA ARG A 58 -6.35 -1.22 8.33
C ARG A 58 -5.48 -0.30 7.48
N GLY A 59 -4.33 -0.79 7.00
CA GLY A 59 -3.46 -0.08 6.07
C GLY A 59 -4.18 0.31 4.79
N MET A 60 -4.86 -0.65 4.14
CA MET A 60 -5.68 -0.39 2.95
C MET A 60 -6.79 0.62 3.23
N CYS A 61 -7.48 0.54 4.37
CA CYS A 61 -8.51 1.53 4.73
C CYS A 61 -7.93 2.95 4.86
N ARG A 62 -6.72 3.09 5.44
CA ARG A 62 -6.03 4.39 5.53
C ARG A 62 -5.62 4.90 4.17
N VAL A 63 -5.07 4.04 3.31
CA VAL A 63 -4.72 4.41 1.93
C VAL A 63 -5.97 4.83 1.16
N ARG A 64 -7.06 4.07 1.26
CA ARG A 64 -8.33 4.40 0.59
C ARG A 64 -8.92 5.73 1.07
N ARG A 65 -8.89 5.99 2.38
CA ARG A 65 -9.30 7.30 2.93
C ARG A 65 -8.36 8.43 2.49
N GLY A 66 -7.06 8.19 2.45
CA GLY A 66 -6.09 9.17 1.96
C GLY A 66 -6.28 9.49 0.47
N VAL A 67 -6.61 8.49 -0.34
CA VAL A 67 -6.95 8.66 -1.76
C VAL A 67 -8.28 9.38 -1.93
N ALA A 68 -9.32 8.98 -1.19
CA ALA A 68 -10.62 9.66 -1.20
C ALA A 68 -10.50 11.14 -0.78
N ALA A 69 -9.77 11.43 0.29
CA ALA A 69 -9.51 12.81 0.73
C ALA A 69 -8.69 13.64 -0.28
N ARG A 70 -7.88 12.99 -1.12
CA ARG A 70 -7.16 13.65 -2.22
C ARG A 70 -8.02 13.84 -3.47
N LEU A 71 -9.05 13.03 -3.66
CA LEU A 71 -10.03 13.15 -4.76
C LEU A 71 -11.14 14.16 -4.44
N GLU A 72 -11.58 14.25 -3.19
CA GLU A 72 -12.56 15.24 -2.72
C GLU A 72 -11.98 16.66 -2.64
N ARG A 73 -10.65 16.81 -2.55
CA ARG A 73 -10.02 18.10 -2.73
C ARG A 73 -9.90 18.38 -4.23
N PRO A 74 -10.64 19.35 -4.80
CA PRO A 74 -10.41 19.77 -6.16
C PRO A 74 -8.94 20.20 -6.24
N THR A 75 -8.17 19.50 -7.05
CA THR A 75 -6.81 19.86 -7.40
C THR A 75 -6.84 21.31 -7.88
N PRO A 76 -5.95 22.19 -7.41
CA PRO A 76 -5.92 23.59 -7.84
C PRO A 76 -5.75 23.75 -9.36
N ALA A 77 -5.35 22.69 -10.08
CA ALA A 77 -5.32 22.62 -11.53
C ALA A 77 -6.72 22.74 -12.18
N LEU A 78 -7.76 22.10 -11.63
CA LEU A 78 -9.13 22.20 -12.15
C LEU A 78 -9.73 23.60 -11.88
N ARG A 79 -9.41 24.18 -10.73
CA ARG A 79 -9.87 25.52 -10.35
C ARG A 79 -9.20 26.65 -11.16
N ALA A 80 -8.03 26.38 -11.73
CA ALA A 80 -7.32 27.32 -12.60
C ALA A 80 -7.87 27.33 -14.03
N GLU A 81 -8.46 26.25 -14.52
CA GLU A 81 -9.21 26.23 -15.79
C GLU A 81 -10.56 26.95 -15.64
N GLU A 82 -11.25 26.78 -14.51
CA GLU A 82 -12.54 27.42 -14.25
C GLU A 82 -12.43 28.95 -14.08
N LEU A 83 -11.29 29.47 -13.62
CA LEU A 83 -11.01 30.92 -13.58
C LEU A 83 -10.49 31.50 -14.90
N ARG A 84 -10.20 30.67 -15.92
CA ARG A 84 -9.72 31.13 -17.23
C ARG A 84 -10.86 31.41 -18.22
N GLU A 85 -12.09 31.03 -17.87
CA GLU A 85 -13.30 31.33 -18.63
C GLU A 85 -14.16 32.37 -17.88
N PRO A 86 -13.81 33.65 -17.98
CA PRO A 86 -14.86 34.63 -18.16
C PRO A 86 -14.40 35.75 -19.11
N SER A 87 -14.94 35.81 -20.34
CA SER A 87 -15.15 37.07 -21.09
C SER A 87 -15.36 36.84 -22.60
N THR A 88 -16.40 36.13 -23.03
CA THR A 88 -16.89 36.25 -24.42
C THR A 88 -18.41 36.24 -24.57
N ALA A 89 -19.19 36.14 -23.48
CA ALA A 89 -20.64 35.93 -23.56
C ALA A 89 -21.53 37.17 -23.31
N THR A 90 -21.00 38.40 -23.38
CA THR A 90 -21.84 39.62 -23.27
C THR A 90 -21.47 40.67 -24.29
N MET A 91 -21.82 40.44 -25.57
CA MET A 91 -22.11 41.52 -26.54
C MET A 91 -23.12 41.00 -27.56
N SER A 92 -24.39 41.00 -27.18
CA SER A 92 -25.52 41.02 -28.11
C SER A 92 -26.64 41.82 -27.44
N THR A 93 -26.68 43.11 -27.77
CA THR A 93 -27.87 43.97 -27.99
C THR A 93 -27.39 45.37 -28.30
#